data_AF-A0A445AH18-F1
#
_entry.id   AF-A0A445AH18-F1
#
_cell.length_a   1.000
_cell.length_b   1.000
_cell.length_c   1.000
_cell.angle_alpha   90.00
_cell.angle_beta   90.00
_cell.angle_gamma   90.00
#
_symmetry.space_group_name_H-M   'P 1'
#
loop_
_entity.id
_entity.type
_entity.pdbx_description
1 polymer ?
#
loop_
_entity_poly.entity_id
_entity_poly.type
_entity_poly.pdbx_seq_one_letter_code
_entity_poly.pdbx_strand_id
1 'polypeptide(L)'
;MANKLSAVIIMGFAIFSLVSVTSAFSGTATYYTVYTPSACYGYEDEGTMIAAASEGIYNNGGACGKMYKITCTGATNAGVTQPCTGASVTVKVVDLCPSPGCQGTFDLSQEAFSQIANTNAGKVYIDYTPV
;
A
#
# COMPACT_ATOMS: atom_id res chain seq x y z
N MET A 1 42.21 -49.10 -2.00
CA MET A 1 41.28 -48.69 -3.06
C MET A 1 40.06 -48.08 -2.39
N ALA A 2 39.91 -46.76 -2.50
CA ALA A 2 38.82 -46.01 -1.86
C ALA A 2 37.57 -46.08 -2.74
N ASN A 3 36.56 -46.84 -2.31
CA ASN A 3 35.28 -46.88 -3.00
C ASN A 3 34.31 -45.84 -2.44
N LYS A 4 34.20 -44.78 -3.24
CA LYS A 4 33.10 -43.81 -3.39
C LYS A 4 31.75 -44.28 -2.84
N LEU A 5 31.50 -44.09 -1.54
CA LEU A 5 30.17 -44.19 -0.94
C LEU A 5 29.74 -42.88 -0.27
N SER A 6 30.29 -41.74 -0.73
CA SER A 6 29.94 -40.41 -0.22
C SER A 6 29.10 -39.58 -1.19
N ALA A 7 28.90 -40.06 -2.43
CA ALA A 7 28.29 -39.24 -3.48
C ALA A 7 26.75 -39.28 -3.51
N VAL A 8 26.11 -40.29 -2.92
CA VAL A 8 24.65 -40.50 -3.11
C VAL A 8 23.79 -39.80 -2.05
N ILE A 9 24.35 -39.45 -0.88
CA ILE A 9 23.57 -38.79 0.20
C ILE A 9 23.68 -37.25 0.13
N ILE A 10 24.60 -36.70 -0.68
CA ILE A 10 24.76 -35.25 -0.85
C ILE A 10 23.70 -34.65 -1.81
N MET A 11 22.93 -35.48 -2.52
CA MET A 11 22.02 -35.04 -3.57
C MET A 11 20.56 -34.82 -3.11
N GLY A 12 20.30 -34.74 -1.80
CA GLY A 12 18.94 -34.83 -1.23
C GLY A 12 18.34 -33.58 -0.58
N PHE A 13 19.06 -32.46 -0.38
CA PHE A 13 18.57 -31.39 0.50
C PHE A 13 18.93 -29.95 0.07
N ALA A 14 18.96 -29.66 -1.23
CA ALA A 14 19.28 -28.32 -1.73
C ALA A 14 18.12 -27.64 -2.50
N ILE A 15 16.89 -27.80 -2.01
CA ILE A 15 15.75 -26.98 -2.46
C ILE A 15 15.13 -26.29 -1.23
N PHE A 16 15.93 -25.49 -0.51
CA PHE A 16 15.36 -24.43 0.33
C PHE A 16 14.85 -23.36 -0.63
N SER A 17 13.60 -23.51 -1.06
CA SER A 17 12.85 -22.46 -1.74
C SER A 17 12.97 -21.18 -0.90
N LEU A 18 13.55 -20.13 -1.49
CA LEU A 18 13.57 -18.78 -0.92
C LEU A 18 12.12 -18.29 -0.89
N VAL A 19 11.39 -18.62 0.18
CA VAL A 19 10.08 -18.04 0.44
C VAL A 19 10.32 -16.63 0.92
N SER A 20 10.31 -15.66 0.00
CA SER A 20 10.32 -14.24 0.34
C SER A 20 9.03 -13.91 1.07
N VAL A 21 9.10 -13.79 2.40
CA VAL A 21 8.01 -13.24 3.20
C VAL A 21 7.98 -11.73 2.96
N THR A 22 7.02 -11.25 2.15
CA THR A 22 6.73 -9.82 2.07
C THR A 22 5.88 -9.45 3.29
N SER A 23 6.40 -8.61 4.17
CA SER A 23 5.65 -8.09 5.32
C SER A 23 4.82 -6.90 4.85
N ALA A 24 3.50 -7.04 4.89
CA ALA A 24 2.60 -5.90 4.71
C ALA A 24 2.59 -5.03 5.96
N PHE A 25 2.56 -3.72 5.75
CA PHE A 25 2.37 -2.76 6.83
C PHE A 25 0.89 -2.48 6.99
N SER A 26 0.41 -2.42 8.22
CA SER A 26 -0.98 -2.01 8.49
C SER A 26 -1.09 -0.51 8.64
N GLY A 27 -2.24 0.04 8.24
CA GLY A 27 -2.52 1.46 8.31
C GLY A 27 -4.00 1.77 8.16
N THR A 28 -4.31 3.03 7.86
CA THR A 28 -5.67 3.44 7.50
C THR A 28 -5.66 4.24 6.20
N ALA A 29 -6.75 4.15 5.45
CA ALA A 29 -6.98 4.96 4.26
C ALA A 29 -8.23 5.82 4.41
N THR A 30 -8.15 7.05 3.92
CA THR A 30 -9.29 7.93 3.60
C THR A 30 -9.27 8.24 2.10
N TYR A 31 -10.12 9.17 1.63
CA TYR A 31 -10.01 9.69 0.28
C TYR A 31 -10.27 11.20 0.16
N TYR A 32 -9.75 11.77 -0.92
CA TYR A 32 -9.91 13.18 -1.32
C TYR A 32 -10.28 13.30 -2.81
N THR A 33 -10.69 14.49 -3.24
CA THR A 33 -11.31 14.73 -4.55
C THR A 33 -10.67 15.86 -5.38
N VAL A 34 -9.66 16.54 -4.84
CA VAL A 34 -8.92 17.61 -5.53
C VAL A 34 -7.45 17.23 -5.54
N TYR A 35 -6.89 16.98 -6.72
CA TYR A 35 -5.57 16.35 -6.88
C TYR A 35 -4.42 17.32 -7.19
N THR A 36 -4.75 18.58 -7.48
CA THR A 36 -3.79 19.63 -7.79
C THR A 36 -4.10 20.92 -7.02
N PRO A 37 -3.10 21.69 -6.59
CA PRO A 37 -1.68 21.36 -6.68
C PRO A 37 -1.29 20.28 -5.67
N SER A 38 -0.36 19.40 -6.05
CA SER A 38 0.21 18.39 -5.18
C SER A 38 1.59 18.82 -4.65
N ALA A 39 1.97 18.33 -3.46
CA ALA A 39 3.27 18.66 -2.87
C ALA A 39 4.47 18.18 -3.71
N CYS A 40 4.32 17.08 -4.46
CA CYS A 40 5.41 16.55 -5.28
C CYS A 40 5.52 17.23 -6.65
N TYR A 41 4.39 17.55 -7.30
CA TYR A 41 4.36 17.91 -8.72
C TYR A 41 3.63 19.23 -9.03
N GLY A 42 3.19 19.97 -8.00
CA GLY A 42 2.49 21.24 -8.20
C GLY A 42 1.21 21.03 -9.01
N TYR A 43 1.03 21.79 -10.08
CA TYR A 43 -0.18 21.77 -10.92
C TYR A 43 -0.18 20.68 -12.00
N GLU A 44 0.83 19.81 -12.04
CA GLU A 44 0.84 18.70 -13.00
C GLU A 44 -0.23 17.66 -12.64
N ASP A 45 -1.00 17.24 -13.65
CA ASP A 45 -2.01 16.19 -13.51
C ASP A 45 -1.33 14.81 -13.56
N GLU A 46 -1.27 14.17 -12.40
CA GLU A 46 -0.63 12.86 -12.21
C GLU A 46 -1.62 11.68 -12.35
N GLY A 47 -2.87 11.97 -12.74
CA GLY A 47 -3.96 11.02 -12.92
C GLY A 47 -4.70 10.68 -11.63
N THR A 48 -5.48 9.59 -11.66
CA THR A 48 -6.40 9.22 -10.56
C THR A 48 -5.98 7.99 -9.79
N MET A 49 -4.86 7.32 -10.12
CA MET A 49 -4.32 6.21 -9.29
C MET A 49 -3.21 6.75 -8.40
N ILE A 50 -3.58 7.65 -7.50
CA ILE A 50 -2.68 8.47 -6.71
C ILE A 50 -3.07 8.48 -5.23
N ALA A 51 -2.12 8.90 -4.38
CA ALA A 51 -2.34 9.10 -2.96
C ALA A 51 -1.52 10.26 -2.40
N ALA A 52 -2.07 10.92 -1.39
CA ALA A 52 -1.34 11.72 -0.44
C ALA A 52 -0.84 10.83 0.71
N ALA A 53 0.43 10.95 1.09
CA ALA A 53 1.03 10.14 2.13
C ALA A 53 1.15 10.92 3.45
N SER A 54 0.90 10.26 4.58
CA SER A 54 1.21 10.80 5.92
C SER A 54 2.70 11.19 6.04
N GLU A 55 3.03 12.14 6.91
CA GLU A 55 4.40 12.70 7.06
C GLU A 55 5.50 11.63 7.16
N GLY A 56 5.27 10.58 7.94
CA GLY A 56 6.22 9.48 8.11
C GLY A 56 6.49 8.67 6.83
N ILE A 57 5.48 8.53 5.96
CA ILE A 57 5.63 7.88 4.65
C ILE A 57 6.17 8.87 3.63
N TYR A 58 5.59 10.07 3.55
CA TYR A 58 6.00 11.13 2.64
C TYR A 58 7.50 11.42 2.76
N ASN A 59 8.04 11.37 3.98
CA ASN A 59 9.47 11.47 4.30
C ASN A 59 10.13 12.67 3.61
N ASN A 60 9.56 13.85 3.83
CA ASN A 60 10.03 15.11 3.24
C ASN A 60 10.22 15.04 1.70
N GLY A 61 9.26 14.43 1.00
CA GLY A 61 9.28 14.24 -0.45
C GLY A 61 10.02 12.98 -0.91
N GLY A 62 10.66 12.24 -0.01
CA GLY A 62 11.36 11.00 -0.34
C GLY A 62 10.45 9.87 -0.84
N ALA A 63 9.13 10.01 -0.74
CA ALA A 63 8.17 9.08 -1.33
C ALA A 63 7.54 9.55 -2.65
N CYS A 64 7.80 10.76 -3.12
CA CYS A 64 7.27 11.26 -4.39
C CYS A 64 7.56 10.28 -5.54
N GLY A 65 6.51 9.88 -6.27
CA GLY A 65 6.59 8.95 -7.39
C GLY A 65 6.69 7.46 -7.00
N LYS A 66 6.81 7.13 -5.71
CA LYS A 66 6.83 5.73 -5.27
C LYS A 66 5.43 5.12 -5.36
N MET A 67 5.41 3.84 -5.71
CA MET A 67 4.19 3.06 -5.88
C MET A 67 3.94 2.20 -4.65
N TYR A 68 2.69 2.16 -4.19
CA TYR A 68 2.25 1.31 -3.10
C TYR A 68 1.04 0.51 -3.53
N LYS A 69 1.07 -0.79 -3.24
CA LYS A 69 -0.12 -1.65 -3.31
C LYS A 69 -0.84 -1.57 -1.99
N ILE A 70 -2.15 -1.29 -2.03
CA ILE A 70 -3.01 -1.07 -0.86
C ILE A 70 -4.22 -1.98 -0.95
N THR A 71 -4.58 -2.61 0.17
CA THR A 71 -5.74 -3.52 0.29
C THR A 71 -6.54 -3.14 1.53
N CYS A 72 -7.87 -3.03 1.41
CA CYS A 72 -8.75 -2.84 2.55
C CYS A 72 -8.82 -4.12 3.40
N THR A 73 -8.70 -3.97 4.72
CA THR A 73 -8.75 -5.09 5.68
C THR A 73 -9.93 -5.02 6.64
N GLY A 74 -10.60 -3.86 6.76
CA GLY A 74 -11.84 -3.78 7.54
C GLY A 74 -12.37 -2.38 7.78
N ALA A 75 -13.46 -2.32 8.54
CA ALA A 75 -14.12 -1.09 8.95
C ALA A 75 -13.43 -0.41 10.12
N THR A 76 -13.39 0.93 10.11
CA THR A 76 -13.02 1.72 11.29
C THR A 76 -14.23 2.28 12.04
N ASN A 77 -15.46 2.09 11.53
CA ASN A 77 -16.68 2.59 12.13
C ASN A 77 -17.85 1.61 11.94
N ALA A 78 -18.93 1.83 12.72
CA ALA A 78 -20.11 0.96 12.72
C ALA A 78 -21.14 1.28 11.61
N GLY A 79 -20.96 2.38 10.86
CA GLY A 79 -21.90 2.81 9.82
C GLY A 79 -21.82 1.95 8.56
N VAL A 80 -20.63 1.44 8.24
CA VAL A 80 -20.39 0.51 7.13
C VAL A 80 -19.60 -0.68 7.63
N THR A 81 -20.29 -1.78 7.98
CA THR A 81 -19.70 -2.94 8.65
C THR A 81 -18.84 -3.83 7.74
N GLN A 82 -19.08 -3.81 6.43
CA GLN A 82 -18.29 -4.53 5.42
C GLN A 82 -17.88 -3.58 4.29
N PRO A 83 -16.89 -2.69 4.54
CA PRO A 83 -16.55 -1.67 3.56
C PRO A 83 -15.68 -2.21 2.44
N CYS A 84 -14.91 -3.27 2.67
CA CYS A 84 -13.92 -3.75 1.71
C CYS A 84 -14.56 -4.49 0.52
N THR A 85 -14.04 -4.22 -0.67
CA THR A 85 -14.44 -4.91 -1.91
C THR A 85 -13.76 -6.27 -2.08
N GLY A 86 -12.65 -6.49 -1.38
CA GLY A 86 -11.76 -7.65 -1.56
C GLY A 86 -10.68 -7.45 -2.62
N ALA A 87 -10.65 -6.29 -3.29
CA ALA A 87 -9.60 -5.94 -4.26
C ALA A 87 -8.43 -5.19 -3.60
N SER A 88 -7.33 -5.07 -4.36
CA SER A 88 -6.21 -4.19 -4.06
C SER A 88 -6.07 -3.14 -5.16
N VAL A 89 -5.53 -1.99 -4.82
CA VAL A 89 -5.18 -0.92 -5.77
C VAL A 89 -3.68 -0.60 -5.66
N THR A 90 -3.04 -0.26 -6.78
CA THR A 90 -1.68 0.31 -6.76
C THR A 90 -1.77 1.80 -7.04
N VAL A 91 -1.20 2.62 -6.17
CA VAL A 91 -1.23 4.08 -6.25
C VAL A 91 0.17 4.68 -6.23
N LYS A 92 0.33 5.82 -6.91
CA LYS A 92 1.53 6.67 -6.86
C LYS A 92 1.39 7.70 -5.74
N VAL A 93 2.42 7.85 -4.91
CA VAL A 93 2.46 8.97 -3.95
C VAL A 93 2.79 10.25 -4.70
N VAL A 94 1.86 11.21 -4.66
CA VAL A 94 2.00 12.51 -5.34
C VAL A 94 1.89 13.69 -4.38
N ASP A 95 1.41 13.46 -3.15
CA ASP A 95 1.13 14.56 -2.24
C ASP A 95 1.50 14.22 -0.79
N LEU A 96 1.58 15.25 0.04
CA LEU A 96 1.70 15.17 1.48
C LEU A 96 0.31 15.33 2.10
N CYS A 97 0.02 14.45 3.05
CA CYS A 97 -1.18 14.51 3.87
C CYS A 97 -0.77 14.89 5.31
N PRO A 98 -0.71 16.20 5.66
CA PRO A 98 -0.14 16.65 6.92
C PRO A 98 -1.15 16.53 8.08
N SER A 99 -0.63 16.25 9.28
CA SER A 99 -1.41 16.36 10.52
C SER A 99 -1.71 17.84 10.85
N PRO A 100 -2.85 18.18 11.46
CA PRO A 100 -3.97 17.30 11.88
C PRO A 100 -5.03 17.08 10.78
N GLY A 101 -4.87 17.69 9.61
CA GLY A 101 -5.86 17.66 8.52
C GLY A 101 -6.05 16.26 7.94
N CYS A 102 -4.97 15.47 7.91
CA CYS A 102 -5.01 14.08 7.48
C CYS A 102 -4.98 13.13 8.68
N GLN A 103 -5.95 12.22 8.74
CA GLN A 103 -6.04 11.21 9.80
C GLN A 103 -5.78 9.78 9.29
N GLY A 104 -5.33 9.65 8.04
CA GLY A 104 -5.00 8.39 7.38
C GLY A 104 -3.49 8.17 7.25
N THR A 105 -3.09 6.91 7.08
CA THR A 105 -1.73 6.56 6.64
C THR A 105 -1.51 6.99 5.19
N PHE A 106 -2.54 6.77 4.37
CA PHE A 106 -2.71 7.30 3.02
C PHE A 106 -4.07 7.98 2.89
N ASP A 107 -4.14 9.05 2.12
CA ASP A 107 -5.39 9.61 1.63
C ASP A 107 -5.41 9.37 0.12
N LEU A 108 -6.31 8.51 -0.34
CA LEU A 108 -6.33 8.04 -1.73
C LEU A 108 -7.15 9.00 -2.59
N SER A 109 -6.92 9.03 -3.89
CA SER A 109 -7.95 9.53 -4.80
C SER A 109 -9.27 8.76 -4.59
N GLN A 110 -10.40 9.39 -4.90
CA GLN A 110 -11.70 8.77 -4.75
C GLN A 110 -11.83 7.53 -5.64
N GLU A 111 -11.25 7.58 -6.85
CA GLU A 111 -11.20 6.46 -7.77
C GLU A 111 -10.43 5.28 -7.17
N ALA A 112 -9.23 5.52 -6.62
CA ALA A 112 -8.43 4.46 -6.02
C ALA A 112 -9.09 3.89 -4.76
N PHE A 113 -9.66 4.74 -3.90
CA PHE A 113 -10.40 4.30 -2.72
C PHE A 113 -11.58 3.42 -3.09
N SER A 114 -12.37 3.83 -4.10
CA SER A 114 -13.56 3.09 -4.54
C SER A 114 -13.25 1.69 -5.07
N GLN A 115 -12.01 1.42 -5.49
CA GLN A 115 -11.60 0.07 -5.86
C GLN A 115 -11.48 -0.85 -4.67
N ILE A 116 -11.01 -0.36 -3.51
CA ILE A 116 -10.75 -1.20 -2.34
C ILE A 116 -11.86 -1.15 -1.30
N ALA A 117 -12.66 -0.08 -1.27
CA ALA A 117 -13.67 0.13 -0.26
C ALA A 117 -14.86 0.98 -0.71
N ASN A 118 -15.99 0.78 -0.05
CA ASN A 118 -17.18 1.63 -0.16
C ASN A 118 -16.87 3.05 0.36
N THR A 119 -17.02 4.07 -0.49
CA THR A 119 -16.74 5.48 -0.16
C THR A 119 -17.55 5.99 1.03
N ASN A 120 -18.75 5.44 1.29
CA ASN A 120 -19.56 5.81 2.45
C ASN A 120 -18.92 5.43 3.79
N ALA A 121 -17.92 4.53 3.78
CA ALA A 121 -17.17 4.22 4.99
C ALA A 121 -16.31 5.40 5.45
N GLY A 122 -15.86 6.27 4.52
CA GLY A 122 -15.01 7.44 4.76
C GLY A 122 -13.58 7.11 5.19
N LYS A 123 -13.40 6.08 6.02
CA LYS A 123 -12.13 5.57 6.51
C LYS A 123 -12.17 4.05 6.66
N VAL A 124 -11.08 3.38 6.28
CA VAL A 124 -10.94 1.92 6.40
C VAL A 124 -9.56 1.55 6.96
N TYR A 125 -9.48 0.38 7.59
CA TYR A 125 -8.19 -0.26 7.84
C TYR A 125 -7.65 -0.82 6.52
N ILE A 126 -6.34 -0.71 6.34
CA ILE A 126 -5.65 -1.21 5.16
C ILE A 126 -4.39 -1.97 5.55
N ASP A 127 -3.95 -2.83 4.64
CA ASP A 127 -2.58 -3.28 4.53
C ASP A 127 -1.95 -2.71 3.26
N TYR A 128 -0.67 -2.35 3.32
CA TYR A 128 0.07 -1.79 2.20
C TYR A 128 1.51 -2.29 2.11
N THR A 129 2.03 -2.33 0.88
CA THR A 129 3.42 -2.68 0.58
C THR A 129 3.97 -1.77 -0.53
N PRO A 130 5.26 -1.40 -0.48
CA PRO A 130 5.96 -0.88 -1.67
C PRO A 130 5.85 -1.89 -2.83
N VAL A 131 5.80 -1.39 -4.06
CA VAL A 131 5.87 -2.18 -5.30
C VAL A 131 7.27 -2.13 -5.87
#